data_AF-C4JWG3-F1
#
_entry.id   AF-C4JWG3-F1
#
_cell.length_a   1.000
_cell.length_b   1.000
_cell.length_c   1.000
_cell.angle_alpha   90.00
_cell.angle_beta   90.00
_cell.angle_gamma   90.00
#
_symmetry.space_group_name_H-M   'P 1'
#
loop_
_entity.id
_entity.type
_entity.pdbx_description
1 polymer ?
#
loop_
_entity_poly.entity_id
_entity_poly.type
_entity_poly.pdbx_seq_one_letter_code
_entity_poly.pdbx_strand_id
1 'polypeptide(L)'
;MWEPVTLPFKNNSQPLPALPTPDEIRACANVIWERSAAKVVAVNNEIVVKFGSCVETWEGQALVYLERHAPKIPAPRFEAAFIAGLTANYRASSERRGCPDYKARFYETCLPRVLQGHRPTLTHGDIQQKNIVVAENGRNNQGERSFDITLVDWEAAGWCPDFWEFFCASCAPPFLSWEEDWCWRIHEFLQIWPAEMALLRMMDKDWL
;
A
#
# COMPACT_ATOMS: atom_id res chain seq x y z
N MET A 1 14.68 12.79 16.86
CA MET A 1 13.95 11.55 17.20
C MET A 1 12.52 11.94 17.49
N TRP A 2 11.51 11.27 16.91
CA TRP A 2 10.09 11.59 17.12
C TRP A 2 9.65 11.15 18.53
N GLU A 3 8.84 11.97 19.20
CA GLU A 3 8.20 11.65 20.48
C GLU A 3 6.70 11.38 20.25
N PRO A 4 6.19 10.16 20.57
CA PRO A 4 4.79 9.82 20.38
C PRO A 4 3.83 10.73 21.14
N VAL A 5 2.68 11.05 20.53
CA VAL A 5 1.62 11.80 21.20
C VAL A 5 0.87 10.95 22.20
N THR A 6 0.44 11.57 23.29
CA THR A 6 -0.43 10.94 24.29
C THR A 6 -1.81 10.65 23.70
N LEU A 7 -2.30 9.43 23.93
CA LEU A 7 -3.63 8.99 23.50
C LEU A 7 -4.66 9.22 24.62
N PRO A 8 -5.92 9.55 24.30
CA PRO A 8 -6.47 9.74 22.96
C PRO A 8 -6.09 11.10 22.35
N PHE A 9 -5.59 11.09 21.11
CA PHE A 9 -5.25 12.30 20.36
C PHE A 9 -6.51 12.94 19.76
N LYS A 10 -6.68 14.26 19.93
CA LYS A 10 -7.73 15.06 19.29
C LYS A 10 -7.11 16.26 18.59
N ASN A 11 -7.48 16.47 17.33
CA ASN A 11 -7.08 17.65 16.57
C ASN A 11 -8.04 18.81 16.89
N ASN A 12 -7.49 19.96 17.28
CA ASN A 12 -8.27 21.15 17.68
C ASN A 12 -8.44 22.17 16.53
N SER A 13 -8.02 21.81 15.32
CA SER A 13 -7.99 22.71 14.16
C SER A 13 -9.23 22.48 13.28
N GLN A 14 -10.22 23.39 13.36
CA GLN A 14 -11.45 23.46 12.53
C GLN A 14 -12.55 22.40 12.77
N PRO A 15 -13.83 22.66 12.40
CA PRO A 15 -14.95 21.87 12.88
C PRO A 15 -14.89 20.47 12.28
N LEU A 16 -14.64 19.49 13.15
CA LEU A 16 -14.65 18.07 12.79
C LEU A 16 -16.10 17.63 12.57
N PRO A 17 -16.38 16.79 11.55
CA PRO A 17 -17.64 16.06 11.52
C PRO A 17 -17.79 15.25 12.81
N ALA A 18 -19.03 15.12 13.29
CA ALA A 18 -19.29 14.37 14.51
C ALA A 18 -18.71 12.95 14.36
N LEU A 19 -17.76 12.60 15.24
CA LEU A 19 -17.13 11.30 15.19
C LEU A 19 -18.18 10.23 15.51
N PRO A 20 -18.25 9.16 14.70
CA PRO A 20 -19.18 8.08 14.97
C PRO A 20 -18.79 7.34 16.24
N THR A 21 -19.80 6.92 16.98
CA THR A 21 -19.66 6.09 18.16
C THR A 21 -19.10 4.71 17.80
N PRO A 22 -18.43 4.00 18.73
CA PRO A 22 -17.98 2.63 18.48
C PRO A 22 -19.11 1.70 18.03
N ASP A 23 -20.35 1.93 18.50
CA ASP A 23 -21.49 1.10 18.12
C ASP A 23 -21.96 1.43 16.70
N GLU A 24 -21.94 2.69 16.28
CA GLU A 24 -22.19 3.07 14.88
C GLU A 24 -21.11 2.51 13.94
N ILE A 25 -19.84 2.52 14.35
CA ILE A 25 -18.73 1.93 13.59
C ILE A 25 -18.92 0.42 13.44
N ARG A 26 -19.25 -0.29 14.52
CA ARG A 26 -19.47 -1.74 14.50
C ARG A 26 -20.73 -2.14 13.75
N ALA A 27 -21.78 -1.32 13.82
CA ALA A 27 -23.03 -1.52 13.10
C ALA A 27 -22.96 -1.07 11.63
N CYS A 28 -21.87 -0.41 11.22
CA CYS A 28 -21.71 0.07 9.85
C CYS A 28 -21.69 -1.10 8.87
N ALA A 29 -22.69 -1.16 7.99
CA ALA A 29 -22.82 -2.18 6.95
C ALA A 29 -21.89 -1.92 5.75
N ASN A 30 -21.36 -0.70 5.62
CA ASN A 30 -20.46 -0.32 4.54
C ASN A 30 -19.03 -0.74 4.85
N VAL A 31 -18.80 -2.06 4.82
CA VAL A 31 -17.51 -2.68 5.08
C VAL A 31 -16.65 -2.55 3.83
N ILE A 32 -15.55 -1.80 3.95
CA ILE A 32 -14.52 -1.74 2.91
C ILE A 32 -13.64 -3.00 2.98
N TRP A 33 -13.38 -3.50 4.20
CA TRP A 33 -12.48 -4.64 4.43
C TRP A 33 -12.73 -5.28 5.81
N GLU A 34 -12.64 -6.60 5.97
CA GLU A 34 -12.81 -7.31 7.25
C GLU A 34 -11.96 -8.58 7.34
N ARG A 35 -11.29 -8.76 8.48
CA ARG A 35 -10.54 -9.96 8.89
C ARG A 35 -10.84 -10.31 10.34
N SER A 36 -10.42 -11.50 10.76
CA SER A 36 -10.57 -12.01 12.13
C SER A 36 -10.15 -11.02 13.23
N ALA A 37 -9.22 -10.12 12.93
CA ALA A 37 -8.62 -9.21 13.88
C ALA A 37 -8.66 -7.72 13.50
N ALA A 38 -9.21 -7.33 12.33
CA ALA A 38 -9.35 -5.93 11.95
C ALA A 38 -10.41 -5.72 10.87
N LYS A 39 -11.02 -4.54 10.84
CA LYS A 39 -12.12 -4.17 9.95
C LYS A 39 -12.01 -2.70 9.55
N VAL A 40 -12.28 -2.38 8.29
CA VAL A 40 -12.37 -1.03 7.75
C VAL A 40 -13.79 -0.79 7.28
N VAL A 41 -14.42 0.28 7.76
CA VAL A 41 -15.78 0.68 7.38
C VAL A 41 -15.78 2.12 6.88
N ALA A 42 -16.56 2.40 5.85
CA ALA A 42 -16.87 3.75 5.39
C ALA A 42 -18.18 4.21 6.04
N VAL A 43 -18.07 4.92 7.16
CA VAL A 43 -19.23 5.34 7.95
C VAL A 43 -20.08 6.37 7.19
N ASN A 44 -19.43 7.27 6.47
CA ASN A 44 -20.07 8.21 5.54
C ASN A 44 -19.05 8.63 4.46
N ASN A 45 -19.40 9.61 3.61
CA ASN A 45 -18.53 10.11 2.54
C ASN A 45 -17.24 10.80 3.03
N GLU A 46 -17.14 11.11 4.32
CA GLU A 46 -16.03 11.86 4.92
C GLU A 46 -15.22 11.02 5.92
N ILE A 47 -15.80 9.95 6.47
CA ILE A 47 -15.24 9.18 7.58
C ILE A 47 -15.10 7.71 7.20
N VAL A 48 -13.84 7.26 7.15
CA VAL A 48 -13.46 5.85 7.06
C VAL A 48 -12.73 5.45 8.34
N VAL A 49 -13.12 4.32 8.93
CA VAL A 49 -12.58 3.86 10.22
C VAL A 49 -12.00 2.46 10.07
N LYS A 50 -10.73 2.29 10.45
CA LYS A 50 -10.08 1.00 10.66
C LYS A 50 -10.09 0.67 12.16
N PHE A 51 -10.59 -0.51 12.55
CA PHE A 51 -10.69 -0.93 13.96
C PHE A 51 -10.50 -2.45 14.12
N GLY A 52 -9.99 -2.89 15.26
CA GLY A 52 -9.82 -4.31 15.61
C GLY A 52 -8.53 -4.58 16.39
N SER A 53 -8.34 -5.83 16.83
CA SER A 53 -7.22 -6.25 17.70
C SER A 53 -5.83 -6.15 17.07
N CYS A 54 -5.71 -6.06 15.73
CA CYS A 54 -4.43 -5.84 15.04
C CYS A 54 -4.21 -4.39 14.58
N VAL A 55 -5.08 -3.45 14.98
CA VAL A 55 -4.87 -2.02 14.70
C VAL A 55 -3.97 -1.45 15.79
N GLU A 56 -2.70 -1.24 15.47
CA GLU A 56 -1.72 -0.76 16.43
C GLU A 56 -1.72 0.76 16.55
N THR A 57 -1.37 1.24 17.75
CA THR A 57 -1.29 2.68 18.06
C THR A 57 -0.26 3.41 17.20
N TRP A 58 0.75 2.69 16.67
CA TRP A 58 1.77 3.24 15.79
C TRP A 58 1.22 3.76 14.46
N GLU A 59 0.16 3.15 13.91
CA GLU A 59 -0.49 3.62 12.67
C GLU A 59 -1.05 5.04 12.85
N GLY A 60 -1.64 5.33 14.01
CA GLY A 60 -2.11 6.68 14.37
C GLY A 60 -0.96 7.66 14.60
N GLN A 61 0.13 7.22 15.25
CA GLN A 61 1.31 8.06 15.48
C GLN A 61 1.97 8.49 14.16
N ALA A 62 1.99 7.61 13.15
CA ALA A 62 2.51 7.91 11.81
C ALA A 62 1.70 9.01 11.11
N LEU A 63 0.36 8.96 11.20
CA LEU A 63 -0.51 10.00 10.64
C LEU A 63 -0.31 11.36 11.35
N VAL A 64 -0.17 11.35 12.69
CA VAL A 64 0.10 12.58 13.47
C VAL A 64 1.48 13.16 13.18
N TYR A 65 2.48 12.31 12.96
CA TYR A 65 3.81 12.75 12.53
C TYR A 65 3.76 13.47 11.20
N LEU A 66 3.06 12.88 10.21
CA LEU A 66 2.88 13.46 8.88
C LEU A 66 2.15 14.81 8.96
N GLU A 67 1.09 14.91 9.75
CA GLU A 67 0.35 16.15 9.96
C GLU A 67 1.23 17.27 10.55
N ARG A 68 2.06 16.97 11.55
CA ARG A 68 2.85 17.98 12.29
C ARG A 68 4.11 18.40 11.58
N HIS A 69 4.83 17.46 11.01
CA HIS A 69 6.16 17.68 10.47
C HIS A 69 6.17 17.83 8.96
N ALA A 70 5.07 17.45 8.30
CA ALA A 70 4.89 17.64 6.88
C ALA A 70 3.46 18.10 6.54
N PRO A 71 2.97 19.22 7.11
CA PRO A 71 1.58 19.70 6.92
C PRO A 71 1.25 20.10 5.47
N LYS A 72 2.27 20.24 4.63
CA LYS A 72 2.13 20.47 3.17
C LYS A 72 1.95 19.17 2.39
N ILE A 73 2.18 18.01 3.00
CA ILE A 73 1.86 16.69 2.46
C ILE A 73 0.41 16.43 2.87
N PRO A 74 -0.55 16.53 1.93
CA PRO A 74 -1.88 16.08 2.27
C PRO A 74 -1.77 14.57 2.47
N ALA A 75 -2.24 14.05 3.59
CA ALA A 75 -2.74 12.69 3.62
C ALA A 75 -4.20 12.83 3.22
N PRO A 76 -4.64 12.43 2.01
CA PRO A 76 -3.91 11.97 0.84
C PRO A 76 -3.40 13.10 -0.08
N ARG A 77 -2.16 12.98 -0.59
CA ARG A 77 -1.70 12.79 -1.98
C ARG A 77 -0.17 12.94 -2.13
N PHE A 78 0.27 12.31 -3.23
CA PHE A 78 1.45 12.52 -4.05
C PHE A 78 2.69 11.71 -3.68
N GLU A 79 2.96 10.72 -4.53
CA GLU A 79 4.25 10.32 -5.08
C GLU A 79 5.53 10.99 -4.54
N ALA A 80 5.62 12.32 -4.56
CA ALA A 80 6.78 13.03 -3.99
C ALA A 80 7.02 12.70 -2.50
N ALA A 81 5.96 12.54 -1.71
CA ALA A 81 6.03 12.13 -0.32
C ALA A 81 6.43 10.65 -0.18
N PHE A 82 5.91 9.79 -1.07
CA PHE A 82 6.30 8.38 -1.13
C PHE A 82 7.80 8.25 -1.43
N ILE A 83 8.29 8.96 -2.45
CA ILE A 83 9.71 9.01 -2.82
C ILE A 83 10.55 9.57 -1.68
N ALA A 84 10.13 10.68 -1.07
CA ALA A 84 10.85 11.29 0.05
C ALA A 84 10.93 10.34 1.25
N GLY A 85 9.84 9.65 1.59
CA GLY A 85 9.81 8.65 2.65
C GLY A 85 10.73 7.47 2.36
N LEU A 86 10.67 6.91 1.16
CA LEU A 86 11.53 5.81 0.72
C LEU A 86 13.02 6.17 0.84
N THR A 87 13.33 7.38 0.40
CA THR A 87 14.69 7.93 0.37
C THR A 87 15.21 8.21 1.77
N ALA A 88 14.41 8.86 2.62
CA ALA A 88 14.76 9.16 4.00
C ALA A 88 14.95 7.88 4.83
N ASN A 89 14.10 6.86 4.60
CA ASN A 89 14.21 5.56 5.25
C ASN A 89 15.50 4.83 4.85
N TYR A 90 15.82 4.82 3.54
CA TYR A 90 17.06 4.22 3.05
C TYR A 90 18.29 4.92 3.65
N ARG A 91 18.31 6.25 3.69
CA ARG A 91 19.38 7.03 4.32
C ARG A 91 19.51 6.69 5.80
N ALA A 92 18.42 6.74 6.56
CA ALA A 92 18.43 6.44 7.99
C ALA A 92 18.92 5.01 8.29
N SER A 93 18.54 4.03 7.45
CA SER A 93 19.02 2.66 7.55
C SER A 93 20.52 2.54 7.26
N SER A 94 21.00 3.23 6.22
CA SER A 94 22.42 3.28 5.85
C SER A 94 23.27 3.88 6.98
N GLU A 95 22.83 5.00 7.55
CA GLU A 95 23.49 5.67 8.68
C GLU A 95 23.55 4.77 9.92
N ARG A 96 22.43 4.11 10.27
CA ARG A 96 22.38 3.18 11.41
C ARG A 96 23.40 2.05 11.30
N ARG A 97 23.71 1.61 10.08
CA ARG A 97 24.66 0.52 9.82
C ARG A 97 26.09 1.00 9.60
N GLY A 98 26.33 2.32 9.63
CA GLY A 98 27.64 2.90 9.36
C GLY A 98 28.07 2.76 7.89
N CYS A 99 27.12 2.56 6.98
CA CYS A 99 27.40 2.50 5.55
C CYS A 99 27.73 3.91 5.01
N PRO A 100 28.64 4.04 4.04
CA PRO A 100 28.88 5.33 3.39
C PRO A 100 27.65 5.83 2.60
N ASP A 101 27.54 7.15 2.45
CA ASP A 101 26.33 7.81 1.95
C ASP A 101 26.15 7.79 0.41
N TYR A 102 27.10 7.24 -0.36
CA TYR A 102 27.07 7.31 -1.82
C TYR A 102 25.84 6.62 -2.43
N LYS A 103 25.35 5.51 -1.85
CA LYS A 103 24.12 4.84 -2.31
C LYS A 103 22.87 5.63 -1.95
N ALA A 104 22.82 6.21 -0.75
CA ALA A 104 21.73 7.10 -0.36
C ALA A 104 21.62 8.29 -1.32
N ARG A 105 22.74 8.97 -1.62
CA ARG A 105 22.78 10.08 -2.61
C ARG A 105 22.39 9.64 -4.02
N PHE A 106 22.75 8.42 -4.42
CA PHE A 106 22.32 7.85 -5.68
C PHE A 106 20.80 7.71 -5.73
N TYR A 107 20.18 7.08 -4.73
CA TYR A 107 18.72 6.90 -4.68
C TYR A 107 17.97 8.24 -4.55
N GLU A 108 18.49 9.20 -3.78
CA GLU A 108 17.98 10.57 -3.71
C GLU A 108 17.92 11.27 -5.06
N THR A 109 18.89 10.97 -5.93
CA THR A 109 18.96 11.55 -7.27
C THR A 109 18.04 10.84 -8.26
N CYS A 110 17.93 9.51 -8.16
CA CYS A 110 17.24 8.68 -9.13
C CYS A 110 15.75 8.50 -8.86
N LEU A 111 15.34 8.27 -7.60
CA LEU A 111 13.95 7.97 -7.26
C LEU A 111 12.98 9.08 -7.69
N PRO A 112 13.26 10.39 -7.48
CA PRO A 112 12.37 11.45 -7.95
C PRO A 112 12.24 11.54 -9.47
N ARG A 113 13.16 10.97 -10.23
CA ARG A 113 13.15 11.01 -11.71
C ARG A 113 12.41 9.83 -12.31
N VAL A 114 12.53 8.66 -11.68
CA VAL A 114 11.96 7.41 -12.17
C VAL A 114 10.56 7.21 -11.63
N LEU A 115 10.34 7.46 -10.34
CA LEU A 115 9.06 7.26 -9.70
C LEU A 115 8.20 8.54 -9.73
N GLN A 116 8.22 9.30 -10.83
CA GLN A 116 7.39 10.49 -11.00
C GLN A 116 6.27 10.28 -12.03
N GLY A 117 5.12 10.94 -11.87
CA GLY A 117 3.96 10.85 -12.76
C GLY A 117 2.90 9.80 -12.37
N HIS A 118 3.01 9.15 -11.22
CA HIS A 118 2.15 8.05 -10.79
C HIS A 118 1.01 8.50 -9.89
N ARG A 119 -0.17 7.95 -10.16
CA ARG A 119 -1.37 8.23 -9.37
C ARG A 119 -1.45 7.30 -8.14
N PRO A 120 -1.91 7.81 -6.98
CA PRO A 120 -2.31 6.94 -5.87
C PRO A 120 -3.45 6.02 -6.32
N THR A 121 -3.24 4.71 -6.25
CA THR A 121 -4.20 3.67 -6.60
C THR A 121 -4.30 2.69 -5.43
N LEU A 122 -5.49 2.12 -5.21
CA LEU A 122 -5.62 1.02 -4.28
C LEU A 122 -4.92 -0.21 -4.87
N THR A 123 -3.82 -0.61 -4.24
CA THR A 123 -3.07 -1.81 -4.60
C THR A 123 -3.37 -2.92 -3.60
N HIS A 124 -3.49 -4.15 -4.08
CA HIS A 124 -3.59 -5.36 -3.28
C HIS A 124 -2.26 -5.69 -2.59
N GLY A 125 -1.12 -5.50 -3.28
CA GLY A 125 0.21 -5.66 -2.72
C GLY A 125 0.70 -7.11 -2.54
N ASP A 126 -0.12 -8.10 -2.94
CA ASP A 126 0.25 -9.53 -2.96
C ASP A 126 -0.48 -10.27 -4.10
N ILE A 127 -0.55 -9.67 -5.29
CA ILE A 127 -1.20 -10.32 -6.43
C ILE A 127 -0.38 -11.52 -6.91
N GLN A 128 -0.93 -12.70 -6.65
CA GLN A 128 -0.38 -14.01 -6.99
C GLN A 128 -1.52 -14.97 -7.29
N GLN A 129 -1.26 -16.05 -8.04
CA GLN A 129 -2.27 -17.05 -8.40
C GLN A 129 -3.06 -17.58 -7.20
N LYS A 130 -2.40 -17.84 -6.06
CA LYS A 130 -3.03 -18.32 -4.81
C LYS A 130 -4.12 -17.38 -4.26
N ASN A 131 -4.08 -16.11 -4.65
CA ASN A 131 -4.97 -15.04 -4.19
C ASN A 131 -6.06 -14.72 -5.23
N ILE A 132 -6.14 -15.48 -6.33
CA ILE A 132 -7.15 -15.37 -7.37
C ILE A 132 -8.04 -16.61 -7.30
N VAL A 133 -9.25 -16.43 -6.77
CA VAL A 133 -10.26 -17.48 -6.72
C VAL A 133 -11.06 -17.46 -8.01
N VAL A 134 -11.12 -18.60 -8.69
CA VAL A 134 -11.86 -18.78 -9.94
C VAL A 134 -12.96 -19.80 -9.71
N ALA A 135 -14.21 -19.39 -9.86
CA ALA A 135 -15.38 -20.26 -9.78
C ALA A 135 -16.04 -20.37 -11.16
N GLU A 136 -16.28 -21.58 -11.65
CA GLU A 136 -16.98 -21.77 -12.93
C GLU A 136 -18.48 -21.59 -12.76
N ASN A 137 -19.05 -20.65 -13.51
CA ASN A 137 -20.46 -20.23 -13.42
C ASN A 137 -21.37 -20.93 -14.44
N GLY A 138 -20.82 -21.85 -15.21
CA GLY A 138 -21.51 -22.56 -16.28
C GLY A 138 -20.99 -22.18 -17.66
N ARG A 139 -21.75 -22.53 -18.69
CA ARG A 139 -21.38 -22.31 -20.10
C ARG A 139 -22.38 -21.40 -20.80
N ASN A 140 -21.88 -20.54 -21.68
CA ASN A 140 -22.73 -19.73 -22.54
C ASN A 140 -23.34 -20.59 -23.67
N ASN A 141 -24.22 -19.99 -24.49
CA ASN A 141 -24.91 -20.68 -25.60
C ASN A 141 -23.96 -21.22 -26.69
N GLN A 142 -22.69 -20.85 -26.67
CA GLN A 142 -21.64 -21.32 -27.59
C GLN A 142 -20.77 -22.43 -26.96
N GLY A 143 -21.06 -22.83 -25.72
CA GLY A 143 -20.31 -23.84 -24.98
C GLY A 143 -19.05 -23.31 -24.30
N GLU A 144 -18.79 -22.00 -24.34
CA GLU A 144 -17.64 -21.38 -23.68
C GLU A 144 -17.87 -21.30 -22.17
N ARG A 145 -16.83 -21.58 -21.40
CA ARG A 145 -16.86 -21.55 -19.94
C ARG A 145 -16.90 -20.11 -19.45
N SER A 146 -17.76 -19.84 -18.48
CA SER A 146 -17.83 -18.56 -17.78
C SER A 146 -17.28 -18.73 -16.37
N PHE A 147 -16.61 -17.70 -15.87
CA PHE A 147 -15.96 -17.74 -14.55
C PHE A 147 -16.28 -16.47 -13.75
N ASP A 148 -16.58 -16.65 -12.48
CA ASP A 148 -16.46 -15.60 -11.48
C ASP A 148 -15.03 -15.58 -10.96
N ILE A 149 -14.44 -14.38 -10.96
CA ILE A 149 -13.07 -14.15 -10.50
C ILE A 149 -13.15 -13.25 -9.28
N THR A 150 -12.59 -13.71 -8.16
CA THR A 150 -12.52 -12.95 -6.90
C THR A 150 -11.09 -12.89 -6.41
N LEU A 151 -10.63 -11.68 -6.06
CA LEU A 151 -9.36 -11.49 -5.38
C LEU A 151 -9.55 -11.62 -3.86
N VAL A 152 -8.68 -12.40 -3.23
CA VAL A 152 -8.66 -12.65 -1.78
C VAL A 152 -7.30 -12.29 -1.20
N ASP A 153 -7.17 -12.24 0.13
CA ASP A 153 -5.89 -11.96 0.81
C ASP A 153 -5.39 -10.49 0.72
N TRP A 154 -6.32 -9.54 0.93
CA TRP A 154 -6.07 -8.10 0.93
C TRP A 154 -5.30 -7.57 2.17
N GLU A 155 -4.48 -8.37 2.85
CA GLU A 155 -3.79 -7.92 4.08
C GLU A 155 -2.67 -6.92 3.84
N ALA A 156 -2.02 -7.01 2.67
CA ALA A 156 -0.96 -6.12 2.23
C ALA A 156 -1.51 -4.87 1.49
N ALA A 157 -2.83 -4.75 1.41
CA ALA A 157 -3.47 -3.73 0.59
C ALA A 157 -3.25 -2.32 1.13
N GLY A 158 -3.08 -1.37 0.23
CA GLY A 158 -2.80 0.01 0.57
C GLY A 158 -2.96 0.97 -0.60
N TRP A 159 -3.03 2.26 -0.30
CA TRP A 159 -2.97 3.30 -1.33
C TRP A 159 -1.51 3.58 -1.67
N CYS A 160 -1.07 3.10 -2.82
CA CYS A 160 0.30 3.20 -3.31
C CYS A 160 0.32 3.77 -4.74
N PRO A 161 1.48 4.22 -5.24
CA PRO A 161 1.61 4.55 -6.66
C PRO A 161 1.19 3.38 -7.56
N ASP A 162 0.65 3.65 -8.74
CA ASP A 162 0.15 2.62 -9.66
C ASP A 162 1.21 1.62 -10.15
N PHE A 163 2.51 1.92 -10.03
CA PHE A 163 3.59 0.96 -10.26
C PHE A 163 3.76 -0.09 -9.15
N TRP A 164 3.22 0.18 -7.95
CA TRP A 164 3.52 -0.60 -6.75
C TRP A 164 3.01 -2.05 -6.85
N GLU A 165 1.84 -2.25 -7.47
CA GLU A 165 1.29 -3.58 -7.68
C GLU A 165 2.22 -4.45 -8.53
N PHE A 166 2.72 -3.88 -9.64
CA PHE A 166 3.66 -4.58 -10.52
C PHE A 166 4.98 -4.87 -9.81
N PHE A 167 5.49 -3.92 -9.03
CA PHE A 167 6.68 -4.14 -8.20
C PHE A 167 6.49 -5.31 -7.22
N CYS A 168 5.41 -5.32 -6.44
CA CYS A 168 5.09 -6.41 -5.52
C CYS A 168 4.97 -7.75 -6.24
N ALA A 169 4.21 -7.80 -7.34
CA ALA A 169 4.06 -9.00 -8.16
C ALA A 169 5.41 -9.49 -8.71
N SER A 170 6.33 -8.59 -9.08
CA SER A 170 7.68 -8.94 -9.55
C SER A 170 8.61 -9.49 -8.46
N CYS A 171 8.30 -9.22 -7.20
CA CYS A 171 9.04 -9.72 -6.04
C CYS A 171 8.56 -11.11 -5.58
N ALA A 172 7.38 -11.54 -6.01
CA ALA A 172 6.77 -12.79 -5.61
C ALA A 172 7.48 -14.02 -6.20
N PRO A 173 7.53 -15.17 -5.47
CA PRO A 173 8.14 -16.40 -5.97
C PRO A 173 7.62 -16.85 -7.35
N PRO A 174 6.30 -16.77 -7.67
CA PRO A 174 5.80 -17.15 -8.99
C PRO A 174 6.35 -16.30 -10.14
N PHE A 175 6.76 -15.05 -9.91
CA PHE A 175 7.40 -14.22 -10.94
C PHE A 175 8.87 -14.56 -11.14
N LEU A 176 9.55 -15.02 -10.07
CA LEU A 176 10.97 -15.36 -10.09
C LEU A 176 11.23 -16.82 -10.51
N SER A 177 10.19 -17.66 -10.48
CA SER A 177 10.24 -19.05 -10.94
C SER A 177 10.19 -19.13 -12.46
N TRP A 178 10.89 -20.13 -13.01
CA TRP A 178 10.82 -20.52 -14.43
C TRP A 178 9.86 -21.69 -14.68
N GLU A 179 9.25 -22.22 -13.63
CA GLU A 179 8.39 -23.40 -13.70
C GLU A 179 7.01 -23.10 -14.28
N GLU A 180 6.61 -21.82 -14.28
CA GLU A 180 5.28 -21.36 -14.71
C GLU A 180 5.39 -20.09 -15.58
N ASP A 181 4.33 -19.78 -16.33
CA ASP A 181 4.24 -18.60 -17.19
C ASP A 181 3.70 -17.35 -16.44
N TRP A 182 3.66 -17.36 -15.11
CA TRP A 182 3.08 -16.27 -14.32
C TRP A 182 3.75 -14.92 -14.57
N CYS A 183 5.08 -14.92 -14.73
CA CYS A 183 5.85 -13.73 -15.09
C CYS A 183 5.41 -13.12 -16.43
N TRP A 184 4.88 -13.94 -17.34
CA TRP A 184 4.23 -13.50 -18.56
C TRP A 184 2.79 -13.06 -18.27
N ARG A 185 1.95 -13.89 -17.62
CA ARG A 185 0.53 -13.57 -17.39
C ARG A 185 0.27 -12.24 -16.71
N ILE A 186 1.16 -11.79 -15.83
CA ILE A 186 1.05 -10.48 -15.17
C ILE A 186 0.90 -9.31 -16.16
N HIS A 187 1.53 -9.35 -17.34
CA HIS A 187 1.40 -8.28 -18.33
C HIS A 187 0.00 -8.15 -18.92
N GLU A 188 -0.78 -9.25 -18.87
CA GLU A 188 -2.12 -9.29 -19.49
C GLU A 188 -3.13 -8.46 -18.70
N PHE A 189 -2.87 -8.22 -17.41
CA PHE A 189 -3.82 -7.52 -16.52
C PHE A 189 -3.19 -6.44 -15.62
N LEU A 190 -1.86 -6.32 -15.54
CA LEU A 190 -1.18 -5.21 -14.87
C LEU A 190 -0.39 -4.36 -15.87
N GLN A 191 -0.44 -3.04 -15.67
CA GLN A 191 0.46 -2.11 -16.36
C GLN A 191 1.90 -2.38 -15.90
N ILE A 192 2.79 -2.60 -16.86
CA ILE A 192 4.21 -2.83 -16.59
C ILE A 192 4.94 -1.49 -16.44
N TRP A 193 5.78 -1.42 -15.40
CA TRP A 193 6.63 -0.28 -15.05
C TRP A 193 8.09 -0.75 -14.88
N PRO A 194 8.83 -0.99 -15.98
CA PRO A 194 10.12 -1.66 -15.91
C PRO A 194 11.20 -0.85 -15.20
N ALA A 195 11.20 0.48 -15.34
CA ALA A 195 12.22 1.35 -14.77
C ALA A 195 12.05 1.45 -13.25
N GLU A 196 10.81 1.62 -12.82
CA GLU A 196 10.34 1.68 -11.43
C GLU A 196 10.65 0.36 -10.73
N MET A 197 10.26 -0.76 -11.36
CA MET A 197 10.56 -2.11 -10.88
C MET A 197 12.06 -2.34 -10.76
N ALA A 198 12.86 -2.04 -11.79
CA ALA A 198 14.29 -2.26 -11.77
C ALA A 198 14.99 -1.46 -10.66
N LEU A 199 14.60 -0.19 -10.49
CA LEU A 199 15.16 0.69 -9.46
C LEU A 199 14.81 0.20 -8.04
N LEU A 200 13.54 -0.15 -7.81
CA LEU A 200 13.08 -0.65 -6.52
C LEU A 200 13.63 -2.04 -6.20
N ARG A 201 13.77 -2.92 -7.18
CA ARG A 201 14.42 -4.23 -7.02
C ARG A 201 15.90 -4.09 -6.68
N MET A 202 16.60 -3.16 -7.31
CA MET A 202 17.99 -2.88 -6.96
C MET A 202 18.09 -2.41 -5.50
N MET A 203 17.17 -1.54 -5.06
CA MET A 203 17.11 -1.06 -3.68
C MET A 203 16.71 -2.16 -2.67
N ASP A 204 15.78 -3.05 -3.02
CA ASP A 204 15.38 -4.22 -2.22
C ASP A 204 16.52 -5.24 -2.04
N LYS A 205 17.39 -5.37 -3.04
CA LYS A 205 18.57 -6.25 -3.01
C LYS A 205 19.79 -5.61 -2.36
N ASP A 206 19.72 -4.35 -1.99
CA ASP A 206 20.72 -3.80 -1.10
C ASP A 206 20.56 -4.46 0.26
N TRP A 207 21.52 -5.31 0.59
CA TRP A 207 21.71 -5.82 1.94
C TRP A 207 22.15 -4.65 2.84
N LEU A 208 21.20 -3.76 3.13
CA LEU A 208 21.26 -2.87 4.27
C LEU A 208 21.17 -3.79 5.46
#